data_AF-A0A940C544-F1
#
_entry.id   AF-A0A940C544-F1
#
_cell.length_a   1.000
_cell.length_b   1.000
_cell.length_c   1.000
_cell.angle_alpha   90.00
_cell.angle_beta   90.00
_cell.angle_gamma   90.00
#
_symmetry.space_group_name_H-M   'P 1'
#
loop_
_entity.id
_entity.type
_entity.pdbx_description
1 polymer ?
#
loop_
_entity_poly.entity_id
_entity_poly.type
_entity_poly.pdbx_seq_one_letter_code
_entity_poly.pdbx_strand_id
1 'polypeptide(L)'
;MLRLSNFNYGAFFGSGSSNLSSSIYSNLSQLSSIRSGAYSKALKAYYGKNNSTENSKNTSSSKHNNYSYAANSELTKVSKESSELVAASKKLADTGKDNLFSNKEKYDSGAAYKAASEFVSSYNETLDAVSKTTNTSVRNSANSMTKMTGIMTKSLGSIGITVEKSGKLSVNEEEFKNADFDKVKSMLGTNGSFARIIGSSAQRLESAAEQQNRQSAYGTGIYGRNGNSYGGYGYTGSSFNGWF
;
A
#
# COMPACT_ATOMS: atom_id res chain seq x y z
N MET A 1 -47.42 45.06 -31.44
CA MET A 1 -48.28 43.91 -31.11
C MET A 1 -47.44 42.94 -30.27
N LEU A 2 -47.93 42.63 -29.06
CA LEU A 2 -47.60 41.52 -28.15
C LEU A 2 -46.22 41.45 -27.43
N ARG A 3 -46.32 41.65 -26.11
CA ARG A 3 -45.40 41.24 -25.02
C ARG A 3 -45.58 39.75 -24.69
N LEU A 4 -44.62 39.20 -23.92
CA LEU A 4 -44.67 38.16 -22.85
C LEU A 4 -43.45 37.22 -23.02
N SER A 5 -42.63 36.86 -22.02
CA SER A 5 -42.58 37.12 -20.58
C SER A 5 -41.24 36.58 -20.04
N ASN A 6 -40.67 37.29 -19.06
CA ASN A 6 -39.52 36.92 -18.24
C ASN A 6 -39.75 35.62 -17.45
N PHE A 7 -38.69 34.82 -17.28
CA PHE A 7 -38.37 34.24 -15.97
C PHE A 7 -36.87 34.39 -15.69
N ASN A 8 -36.61 35.04 -14.57
CA ASN A 8 -35.33 35.44 -14.01
C ASN A 8 -35.16 34.62 -12.73
N TYR A 9 -34.00 34.02 -12.50
CA TYR A 9 -33.56 33.72 -11.15
C TYR A 9 -32.06 34.03 -11.05
N GLY A 10 -31.79 35.12 -10.33
CA GLY A 10 -30.47 35.63 -9.98
C GLY A 10 -29.61 34.61 -9.25
N ALA A 11 -28.29 34.69 -9.42
CA ALA A 11 -27.41 35.53 -8.61
C ALA A 11 -27.13 34.89 -7.24
N PHE A 12 -26.00 34.20 -7.13
CA PHE A 12 -25.47 33.79 -5.83
C PHE A 12 -23.96 33.61 -5.84
N PHE A 13 -23.20 34.64 -6.22
CA PHE A 13 -21.80 34.74 -5.79
C PHE A 13 -21.49 36.22 -5.50
N GLY A 14 -21.74 36.62 -4.26
CA GLY A 14 -21.26 37.85 -3.67
C GLY A 14 -19.85 37.66 -3.11
N SER A 15 -18.99 38.61 -3.46
CA SER A 15 -17.64 38.84 -2.92
C SER A 15 -17.67 39.17 -1.42
N GLY A 16 -16.61 38.83 -0.66
CA GLY A 16 -16.43 39.31 0.71
C GLY A 16 -15.28 38.65 1.47
N SER A 17 -14.33 39.48 1.86
CA SER A 17 -12.99 39.21 2.40
C SER A 17 -12.93 38.76 3.87
N SER A 18 -11.74 38.30 4.27
CA SER A 18 -11.08 38.33 5.61
C SER A 18 -11.03 37.06 6.48
N ASN A 19 -9.77 36.61 6.64
CA ASN A 19 -9.07 36.04 7.81
C ASN A 19 -9.70 34.95 8.72
N LEU A 20 -8.97 33.83 8.70
CA LEU A 20 -8.40 33.07 9.82
C LEU A 20 -9.33 32.48 10.91
N SER A 21 -9.24 31.14 10.98
CA SER A 21 -9.44 30.27 12.13
C SER A 21 -10.80 29.56 12.24
N SER A 22 -10.70 28.22 12.33
CA SER A 22 -11.69 27.30 12.90
C SER A 22 -12.94 27.03 12.05
N SER A 23 -12.95 25.96 11.24
CA SER A 23 -14.17 25.18 10.96
C SER A 23 -13.90 23.91 10.14
N ILE A 24 -13.50 22.84 10.83
CA ILE A 24 -13.59 21.45 10.32
C ILE A 24 -15.08 20.98 10.30
N TYR A 25 -16.03 21.89 10.55
CA TYR A 25 -17.45 21.60 10.76
C TYR A 25 -18.42 22.46 9.92
N SER A 26 -18.00 22.95 8.76
CA SER A 26 -18.91 23.68 7.86
C SER A 26 -18.78 23.22 6.41
N ASN A 27 -19.27 22.02 6.10
CA ASN A 27 -19.64 21.67 4.73
C ASN A 27 -20.91 20.81 4.69
N LEU A 28 -22.02 21.43 5.09
CA LEU A 28 -23.38 20.93 4.85
C LEU A 28 -23.71 20.81 3.34
N SER A 29 -22.88 21.39 2.47
CA SER A 29 -22.92 21.26 1.01
C SER A 29 -22.44 19.89 0.49
N GLN A 30 -21.72 19.10 1.30
CA GLN A 30 -21.32 17.74 0.92
C GLN A 30 -22.43 16.70 1.18
N LEU A 31 -23.36 16.98 2.10
CA LEU A 31 -24.43 16.05 2.46
C LEU A 31 -25.58 16.05 1.42
N SER A 32 -25.81 17.17 0.73
CA SER A 32 -26.80 17.28 -0.36
C SER A 32 -26.40 16.48 -1.61
N SER A 33 -25.11 16.23 -1.82
CA SER A 33 -24.57 15.39 -2.90
C SER A 33 -24.88 13.90 -2.75
N ILE A 34 -25.08 13.45 -1.50
CA ILE A 34 -25.48 12.07 -1.17
C ILE A 34 -26.99 11.91 -1.36
N ARG A 35 -27.78 12.91 -0.95
CA ARG A 35 -29.25 12.87 -1.07
C ARG A 35 -29.77 13.09 -2.50
N SER A 36 -29.00 13.78 -3.35
CA SER A 36 -29.37 14.11 -4.74
C SER A 36 -29.04 13.02 -5.78
N GLY A 37 -28.45 11.89 -5.36
CA GLY A 37 -28.10 10.78 -6.26
C GLY A 37 -26.95 11.07 -7.23
N ALA A 38 -26.23 12.18 -7.06
CA ALA A 38 -25.05 12.50 -7.86
C ALA A 38 -23.93 11.46 -7.66
N TYR A 39 -23.76 10.97 -6.43
CA TYR A 39 -22.78 9.92 -6.11
C TYR A 39 -23.12 8.59 -6.80
N SER A 40 -24.39 8.18 -6.80
CA SER A 40 -24.82 6.94 -7.48
C SER A 40 -24.73 7.05 -9.00
N LYS A 41 -24.98 8.24 -9.58
CA LYS A 41 -24.76 8.50 -11.02
C LYS A 41 -23.28 8.41 -11.39
N ALA A 42 -22.38 8.96 -10.56
CA ALA A 42 -20.94 8.85 -10.80
C ALA A 42 -20.45 7.40 -10.72
N LEU A 43 -20.91 6.64 -9.72
CA LEU A 43 -20.60 5.21 -9.59
C LEU A 43 -21.14 4.41 -10.78
N LYS A 44 -22.38 4.69 -11.21
CA LYS A 44 -23.00 4.06 -12.38
C LYS A 44 -22.30 4.42 -13.69
N ALA A 45 -21.78 5.63 -13.83
CA ALA A 45 -20.97 6.03 -14.97
C ALA A 45 -19.60 5.33 -14.98
N TYR A 46 -19.01 5.13 -13.81
CA TYR A 46 -17.72 4.43 -13.66
C TYR A 46 -17.83 2.95 -14.06
N TYR A 47 -18.89 2.26 -13.64
CA TYR A 47 -19.11 0.85 -13.98
C TYR A 47 -19.88 0.63 -15.29
N GLY A 48 -20.65 1.62 -15.76
CA GLY A 48 -21.45 1.54 -16.99
C GLY A 48 -20.66 1.75 -18.27
N LYS A 49 -19.41 2.22 -18.20
CA LYS A 49 -18.58 2.51 -19.38
C LYS A 49 -18.04 1.27 -20.11
N ASN A 50 -18.30 0.05 -19.61
CA ASN A 50 -17.84 -1.19 -20.26
C ASN A 50 -18.86 -1.85 -21.19
N ASN A 51 -20.11 -1.37 -21.30
CA ASN A 51 -21.14 -2.00 -22.15
C ASN A 51 -21.96 -0.98 -22.95
N SER A 52 -21.35 -0.30 -23.92
CA SER A 52 -22.09 0.38 -24.99
C SER A 52 -21.24 0.45 -26.25
N THR A 53 -21.48 -0.51 -27.14
CA THR A 53 -21.17 -0.45 -28.57
C THR A 53 -22.03 0.64 -29.21
N GLU A 54 -21.43 1.77 -29.60
CA GLU A 54 -21.85 2.50 -30.78
C GLU A 54 -20.80 3.49 -31.28
N ASN A 55 -20.78 3.62 -32.59
CA ASN A 55 -19.71 4.05 -33.47
C ASN A 55 -19.62 5.58 -33.52
N SER A 56 -18.47 6.17 -33.15
CA SER A 56 -18.11 7.53 -33.57
C SER A 56 -16.64 7.56 -33.94
N LYS A 57 -16.39 7.57 -35.26
CA LYS A 57 -15.10 7.84 -35.87
C LYS A 57 -14.71 9.28 -35.57
N ASN A 58 -13.79 9.46 -34.63
CA ASN A 58 -12.87 10.59 -34.64
C ASN A 58 -11.44 10.05 -34.55
N THR A 59 -10.80 9.99 -35.72
CA THR A 59 -9.40 9.62 -35.90
C THR A 59 -8.51 10.72 -35.35
N SER A 60 -8.16 10.60 -34.08
CA SER A 60 -6.88 11.05 -33.54
C SER A 60 -6.35 9.89 -32.72
N SER A 61 -5.68 8.97 -33.41
CA SER A 61 -4.97 7.87 -32.78
C SER A 61 -3.84 8.47 -31.94
N SER A 62 -4.16 8.83 -30.70
CA SER A 62 -3.18 8.74 -29.63
C SER A 62 -2.82 7.27 -29.58
N LYS A 63 -1.71 6.93 -30.22
CA LYS A 63 -1.01 5.68 -29.95
C LYS A 63 -0.66 5.74 -28.47
N HIS A 64 -1.56 5.26 -27.63
CA HIS A 64 -1.18 4.67 -26.36
C HIS A 64 -0.31 3.48 -26.77
N ASN A 65 0.99 3.75 -26.92
CA ASN A 65 1.98 2.70 -26.86
C ASN A 65 1.75 2.06 -25.49
N ASN A 66 1.03 0.93 -25.46
CA ASN A 66 1.12 -0.01 -24.36
C ASN A 66 2.55 -0.54 -24.41
N TYR A 67 3.46 0.26 -23.86
CA TYR A 67 4.80 -0.18 -23.60
C TYR A 67 4.70 -1.27 -22.52
N SER A 68 4.68 -2.52 -22.98
CA SER A 68 5.00 -3.68 -22.16
C SER A 68 6.50 -3.61 -21.87
N TYR A 69 6.90 -2.75 -20.92
CA TYR A 69 8.25 -2.84 -20.37
C TYR A 69 8.31 -4.07 -19.48
N ALA A 70 9.32 -4.91 -19.71
CA ALA A 70 9.56 -6.08 -18.90
C ALA A 70 9.76 -5.66 -17.45
N ALA A 71 8.86 -6.12 -16.57
CA ALA A 71 8.98 -5.95 -15.14
C ALA A 71 10.38 -6.44 -14.70
N ASN A 72 11.07 -5.65 -13.87
CA ASN A 72 12.33 -6.08 -13.29
C ASN A 72 12.04 -7.34 -12.46
N SER A 73 12.62 -8.46 -12.86
CA SER A 73 12.35 -9.78 -12.27
C SER A 73 12.76 -9.86 -10.81
N GLU A 74 13.83 -9.16 -10.41
CA GLU A 74 14.30 -9.07 -9.02
C GLU A 74 13.29 -8.30 -8.17
N LEU A 75 12.81 -7.14 -8.63
CA LEU A 75 11.81 -6.35 -7.92
C LEU A 75 10.46 -7.08 -7.82
N THR A 76 10.09 -7.78 -8.89
CA THR A 76 8.89 -8.64 -8.90
C THR A 76 9.02 -9.76 -7.85
N LYS A 77 10.20 -10.37 -7.75
CA LYS A 77 10.48 -11.39 -6.73
C LYS A 77 10.42 -10.81 -5.32
N VAL A 78 11.05 -9.65 -5.07
CA VAL A 78 10.96 -8.98 -3.76
C VAL A 78 9.51 -8.70 -3.38
N SER A 79 8.69 -8.22 -4.31
CA SER A 79 7.26 -7.98 -4.07
C SER A 79 6.54 -9.26 -3.65
N LYS A 80 6.76 -10.36 -4.39
CA LYS A 80 6.16 -11.66 -4.10
C LYS A 80 6.55 -12.19 -2.71
N GLU A 81 7.85 -12.28 -2.43
CA GLU A 81 8.32 -12.81 -1.14
C GLU A 81 7.86 -11.93 0.04
N SER A 82 7.83 -10.60 -0.16
CA SER A 82 7.32 -9.66 0.85
C SER A 82 5.83 -9.88 1.12
N SER A 83 5.04 -10.16 0.09
CA SER A 83 3.61 -10.47 0.21
C SER A 83 3.38 -11.78 1.00
N GLU A 84 4.20 -12.79 0.73
CA GLU A 84 4.18 -14.06 1.48
C GLU A 84 4.56 -13.85 2.95
N LEU A 85 5.57 -13.01 3.24
CA LEU A 85 5.91 -12.61 4.60
C LEU A 85 4.77 -11.85 5.29
N VAL A 86 4.05 -10.97 4.58
CA VAL A 86 2.84 -10.30 5.11
C VAL A 86 1.78 -11.33 5.50
N ALA A 87 1.54 -12.33 4.64
CA ALA A 87 0.56 -13.38 4.91
C ALA A 87 0.95 -14.22 6.13
N ALA A 88 2.20 -14.67 6.21
CA ALA A 88 2.72 -15.42 7.35
C ALA A 88 2.66 -14.60 8.66
N SER A 89 2.99 -13.32 8.59
CA SER A 89 2.89 -12.38 9.72
C SER A 89 1.46 -12.24 10.22
N LYS A 90 0.48 -12.12 9.30
CA LYS A 90 -0.94 -12.02 9.65
C LYS A 90 -1.45 -13.28 10.32
N LYS A 91 -1.03 -14.47 9.85
CA LYS A 91 -1.40 -15.76 10.45
C LYS A 91 -0.95 -15.87 11.91
N LEU A 92 0.25 -15.38 12.23
CA LEU A 92 0.76 -15.36 13.61
C LEU A 92 0.13 -14.27 14.47
N ALA A 93 -0.04 -13.07 13.91
CA ALA A 93 -0.50 -11.90 14.64
C ALA A 93 -2.03 -11.72 14.61
N ASP A 94 -2.76 -12.75 14.16
CA ASP A 94 -4.22 -12.74 14.20
C ASP A 94 -4.67 -12.67 15.67
N THR A 95 -5.65 -11.81 15.91
CA THR A 95 -6.25 -11.60 17.24
C THR A 95 -7.71 -12.05 17.28
N GLY A 96 -8.19 -12.76 16.24
CA GLY A 96 -9.51 -13.35 16.16
C GLY A 96 -9.77 -14.43 17.22
N LYS A 97 -11.03 -14.82 17.44
CA LYS A 97 -11.41 -15.74 18.53
C LYS A 97 -10.70 -17.10 18.47
N ASP A 98 -10.39 -17.57 17.28
CA ASP A 98 -9.75 -18.87 17.03
C ASP A 98 -8.27 -18.76 16.60
N ASN A 99 -7.60 -17.65 16.94
CA ASN A 99 -6.17 -17.50 16.63
C ASN A 99 -5.28 -18.44 17.47
N LEU A 100 -4.05 -18.66 16.99
CA LEU A 100 -3.05 -19.57 17.56
C LEU A 100 -2.72 -19.31 19.05
N PHE A 101 -2.98 -18.10 19.55
CA PHE A 101 -2.62 -17.64 20.89
C PHE A 101 -3.83 -17.16 21.71
N SER A 102 -5.06 -17.46 21.28
CA SER A 102 -6.30 -17.05 21.97
C SER A 102 -6.47 -17.71 23.33
N ASN A 103 -6.18 -19.01 23.44
CA ASN A 103 -6.46 -19.81 24.63
C ASN A 103 -5.24 -20.65 25.02
N LYS A 104 -4.74 -20.45 26.24
CA LYS A 104 -3.58 -21.17 26.80
C LYS A 104 -3.86 -22.66 27.03
N GLU A 105 -5.08 -23.03 27.42
CA GLU A 105 -5.47 -24.42 27.69
C GLU A 105 -5.62 -25.25 26.40
N LYS A 106 -5.92 -24.59 25.28
CA LYS A 106 -6.04 -25.21 23.95
C LYS A 106 -4.83 -24.90 23.05
N TYR A 107 -3.73 -24.45 23.65
CA TYR A 107 -2.55 -24.05 22.90
C TYR A 107 -1.89 -25.27 22.25
N ASP A 108 -1.80 -25.25 20.93
CA ASP A 108 -1.05 -26.23 20.14
C ASP A 108 0.32 -25.65 19.79
N SER A 109 1.34 -26.04 20.57
CA SER A 109 2.73 -25.61 20.36
C SER A 109 3.30 -26.09 19.03
N GLY A 110 2.79 -27.21 18.47
CA GLY A 110 3.17 -27.70 17.15
C GLY A 110 2.63 -26.82 16.03
N ALA A 111 1.36 -26.45 16.10
CA ALA A 111 0.75 -25.52 15.14
C ALA A 111 1.39 -24.13 15.20
N ALA A 112 1.66 -23.63 16.42
CA ALA A 112 2.34 -22.35 16.61
C ALA A 112 3.79 -22.39 16.08
N TYR A 113 4.52 -23.47 16.33
CA TYR A 113 5.87 -23.67 15.77
C TYR A 113 5.84 -23.70 14.24
N LYS A 114 4.90 -24.43 13.64
CA LYS A 114 4.78 -24.49 12.17
C LYS A 114 4.54 -23.09 11.58
N ALA A 115 3.63 -22.31 12.18
CA ALA A 115 3.39 -20.94 11.74
C ALA A 115 4.61 -20.02 11.95
N ALA A 116 5.34 -20.18 13.05
CA ALA A 116 6.58 -19.45 13.31
C ALA A 116 7.69 -19.81 12.32
N SER A 117 7.83 -21.08 11.98
CA SER A 117 8.77 -21.59 10.99
C SER A 117 8.46 -21.08 9.58
N GLU A 118 7.19 -21.11 9.17
CA GLU A 118 6.73 -20.50 7.92
C GLU A 118 7.08 -19.01 7.86
N PHE A 119 6.82 -18.25 8.94
CA PHE A 119 7.17 -16.84 9.03
C PHE A 119 8.69 -16.60 8.95
N VAL A 120 9.50 -17.40 9.66
CA VAL A 120 10.97 -17.33 9.61
C VAL A 120 11.48 -17.63 8.20
N SER A 121 10.91 -18.63 7.53
CA SER A 121 11.24 -18.96 6.14
C SER A 121 10.94 -17.79 5.21
N SER A 122 9.71 -17.26 5.20
CA SER A 122 9.34 -16.14 4.34
C SER A 122 10.14 -14.87 4.64
N TYR A 123 10.54 -14.65 5.89
CA TYR A 123 11.44 -13.55 6.26
C TYR A 123 12.81 -13.71 5.60
N ASN A 124 13.39 -14.91 5.68
CA ASN A 124 14.69 -15.21 5.07
C ASN A 124 14.64 -15.15 3.54
N GLU A 125 13.57 -15.68 2.92
CA GLU A 125 13.34 -15.62 1.48
C GLU A 125 13.19 -14.18 0.99
N THR A 126 12.53 -13.33 1.77
CA THR A 126 12.45 -11.88 1.50
C THR A 126 13.84 -11.25 1.51
N LEU A 127 14.69 -11.55 2.49
CA LEU A 127 16.07 -11.06 2.52
C LEU A 127 16.91 -11.58 1.35
N ASP A 128 16.70 -12.83 0.94
CA ASP A 128 17.37 -13.43 -0.22
C ASP A 128 16.90 -12.85 -1.56
N ALA A 129 15.63 -12.46 -1.68
CA ALA A 129 15.15 -11.70 -2.82
C ALA A 129 15.76 -10.29 -2.85
N VAL A 130 15.83 -9.62 -1.70
CA VAL A 130 16.39 -8.27 -1.62
C VAL A 130 17.90 -8.25 -1.89
N SER A 131 18.64 -9.27 -1.45
CA SER A 131 20.09 -9.34 -1.67
C SER A 131 20.46 -9.43 -3.16
N LYS A 132 19.54 -9.91 -3.99
CA LYS A 132 19.67 -10.00 -5.45
C LYS A 132 19.37 -8.70 -6.17
N THR A 133 18.67 -7.74 -5.55
CA THR A 133 18.38 -6.47 -6.20
C THR A 133 19.49 -5.43 -6.01
N THR A 134 19.65 -4.58 -7.03
CA THR A 134 20.50 -3.39 -6.98
C THR A 134 19.78 -2.12 -6.53
N ASN A 135 18.45 -2.17 -6.33
CA ASN A 135 17.67 -0.97 -5.97
C ASN A 135 17.92 -0.53 -4.51
N THR A 136 18.54 0.65 -4.35
CA THR A 136 18.92 1.20 -3.04
C THR A 136 17.73 1.46 -2.11
N SER A 137 16.58 1.89 -2.63
CA SER A 137 15.40 2.17 -1.81
C SER A 137 14.85 0.89 -1.16
N VAL A 138 14.76 -0.18 -1.96
CA VAL A 138 14.36 -1.51 -1.49
C VAL A 138 15.35 -2.06 -0.47
N ARG A 139 16.67 -1.97 -0.75
CA ARG A 139 17.73 -2.41 0.17
C ARG A 139 17.71 -1.65 1.50
N ASN A 140 17.51 -0.33 1.48
CA ASN A 140 17.43 0.49 2.69
C ASN A 140 16.19 0.14 3.54
N SER A 141 15.07 -0.17 2.89
CA SER A 141 13.87 -0.64 3.57
C SER A 141 14.11 -1.98 4.28
N ALA A 142 14.74 -2.93 3.59
CA ALA A 142 15.12 -4.22 4.21
C ALA A 142 16.15 -4.05 5.34
N ASN A 143 17.14 -3.17 5.18
CA ASN A 143 18.11 -2.86 6.23
C ASN A 143 17.44 -2.28 7.49
N SER A 144 16.38 -1.50 7.33
CA SER A 144 15.61 -0.98 8.46
C SER A 144 14.85 -2.11 9.16
N MET A 145 14.31 -3.06 8.38
CA MET A 145 13.66 -4.26 8.90
C MET A 145 14.64 -5.14 9.70
N THR A 146 15.84 -5.42 9.17
CA THR A 146 16.85 -6.24 9.86
C THR A 146 17.42 -5.56 11.11
N LYS A 147 17.56 -4.22 11.10
CA LYS A 147 17.93 -3.45 12.32
C LYS A 147 16.88 -3.60 13.42
N MET A 148 15.59 -3.52 13.07
CA MET A 148 14.50 -3.74 14.02
C MET A 148 14.53 -5.17 14.59
N THR A 149 14.76 -6.16 13.74
CA THR A 149 14.98 -7.56 14.17
C THR A 149 16.17 -7.68 15.13
N GLY A 150 17.29 -7.02 14.83
CA GLY A 150 18.48 -7.03 15.68
C GLY A 150 18.23 -6.49 17.09
N ILE A 151 17.38 -5.47 17.23
CA ILE A 151 17.00 -4.93 18.55
C ILE A 151 16.25 -5.97 19.38
N MET A 152 15.46 -6.83 18.73
CA MET A 152 14.63 -7.85 19.38
C MET A 152 15.36 -9.18 19.64
N THR A 153 16.67 -9.27 19.35
CA THR A 153 17.44 -10.53 19.41
C THR A 153 17.28 -11.28 20.74
N LYS A 154 17.37 -10.60 21.88
CA LYS A 154 17.23 -11.26 23.20
C LYS A 154 15.83 -11.81 23.43
N SER A 155 14.80 -11.06 23.06
CA SER A 155 13.40 -11.48 23.22
C SER A 155 13.04 -12.63 22.29
N LEU A 156 13.54 -12.60 21.06
CA LEU A 156 13.42 -13.70 20.10
C LEU A 156 14.15 -14.96 20.61
N GLY A 157 15.36 -14.82 21.15
CA GLY A 157 16.10 -15.94 21.71
C GLY A 157 15.36 -16.61 22.87
N SER A 158 14.61 -15.85 23.67
CA SER A 158 13.82 -16.40 24.79
C SER A 158 12.66 -17.32 24.38
N ILE A 159 12.32 -17.35 23.08
CA ILE A 159 11.31 -18.22 22.49
C ILE A 159 11.91 -19.19 21.45
N GLY A 160 13.23 -19.40 21.46
CA GLY A 160 13.90 -20.31 20.53
C GLY A 160 14.08 -19.76 19.11
N ILE A 161 13.95 -18.44 18.89
CA ILE A 161 14.25 -17.80 17.60
C ILE A 161 15.60 -17.08 17.68
N THR A 162 16.55 -17.48 16.85
CA THR A 162 17.89 -16.88 16.81
C THR A 162 18.01 -15.89 15.65
N VAL A 163 18.65 -14.74 15.91
CA VAL A 163 19.03 -13.77 14.88
C VAL A 163 20.51 -13.99 14.52
N GLU A 164 20.77 -14.33 13.27
CA GLU A 164 22.13 -14.54 12.77
C GLU A 164 22.83 -13.20 12.47
N LYS A 165 24.16 -13.25 12.31
CA LYS A 165 24.95 -12.08 11.88
C LYS A 165 24.52 -11.50 10.53
N SER A 166 23.96 -12.35 9.67
CA SER A 166 23.39 -11.98 8.37
C SER A 166 22.08 -11.18 8.49
N GLY A 167 21.48 -11.12 9.69
CA GLY A 167 20.14 -10.61 9.92
C GLY A 167 19.03 -11.62 9.62
N LYS A 168 19.38 -12.82 9.13
CA LYS A 168 18.45 -13.96 8.97
C LYS A 168 18.03 -14.53 10.32
N LEU A 169 16.93 -15.27 10.30
CA LEU A 169 16.35 -15.92 11.45
C LEU A 169 16.46 -17.43 11.34
N SER A 170 16.62 -18.10 12.47
CA SER A 170 16.41 -19.54 12.62
C SER A 170 15.51 -19.81 13.81
N VAL A 171 14.77 -20.91 13.78
CA VAL A 171 13.90 -21.33 14.87
C VAL A 171 14.30 -22.73 15.31
N ASN A 172 14.56 -22.89 16.60
CA ASN A 172 14.81 -24.19 17.22
C ASN A 172 13.46 -24.77 17.68
N GLU A 173 13.09 -25.94 17.15
CA GLU A 173 11.80 -26.57 17.43
C GLU A 173 11.59 -26.91 18.91
N GLU A 174 12.60 -27.49 19.54
CA GLU A 174 12.52 -27.93 20.94
C GLU A 174 12.46 -26.72 21.87
N GLU A 175 13.33 -25.74 21.67
CA GLU A 175 13.33 -24.51 22.48
C GLU A 175 12.04 -23.71 22.30
N PHE A 176 11.52 -23.63 21.08
CA PHE A 176 10.26 -22.93 20.80
C PHE A 176 9.07 -23.63 21.45
N LYS A 177 8.96 -24.95 21.30
CA LYS A 177 7.85 -25.72 21.88
C LYS A 177 7.86 -25.73 23.40
N ASN A 178 9.06 -25.66 24.00
CA ASN A 178 9.25 -25.58 25.45
C ASN A 178 9.22 -24.14 26.00
N ALA A 179 9.15 -23.13 25.14
CA ALA A 179 9.10 -21.74 25.57
C ALA A 179 7.79 -21.41 26.31
N ASP A 180 7.88 -20.45 27.23
CA ASP A 180 6.71 -19.97 27.95
C ASP A 180 5.67 -19.37 26.99
N PHE A 181 4.43 -19.86 27.11
CA PHE A 181 3.31 -19.46 26.25
C PHE A 181 3.11 -17.94 26.21
N ASP A 182 3.21 -17.26 27.36
CA ASP A 182 2.95 -15.83 27.44
C ASP A 182 4.06 -15.03 26.73
N LYS A 183 5.31 -15.51 26.78
CA LYS A 183 6.41 -14.97 25.96
C LYS A 183 6.19 -15.18 24.48
N VAL A 184 5.82 -16.38 24.04
CA VAL A 184 5.54 -16.68 22.62
C VAL A 184 4.40 -15.80 22.11
N LYS A 185 3.29 -15.74 22.86
CA LYS A 185 2.14 -14.88 22.55
C LYS A 185 2.53 -13.41 22.47
N SER A 186 3.28 -12.90 23.46
CA SER A 186 3.76 -11.52 23.45
C SER A 186 4.58 -11.23 22.19
N MET A 187 5.47 -12.14 21.81
CA MET A 187 6.37 -11.95 20.67
C MET A 187 5.69 -12.10 19.31
N LEU A 188 4.67 -12.95 19.17
CA LEU A 188 4.10 -13.28 17.87
C LEU A 188 2.62 -12.88 17.71
N GLY A 189 1.82 -13.04 18.77
CA GLY A 189 0.35 -12.94 18.69
C GLY A 189 -0.29 -11.62 19.17
N THR A 190 0.44 -10.73 19.84
CA THR A 190 -0.16 -9.50 20.39
C THR A 190 -0.17 -8.29 19.44
N ASN A 191 -0.91 -7.25 19.82
CA ASN A 191 -0.78 -5.94 19.20
C ASN A 191 0.60 -5.36 19.54
N GLY A 192 1.40 -5.04 18.52
CA GLY A 192 2.80 -4.64 18.70
C GLY A 192 3.78 -5.80 18.75
N SER A 193 3.33 -7.04 18.51
CA SER A 193 4.21 -8.21 18.40
C SER A 193 5.27 -8.02 17.30
N PHE A 194 6.37 -8.75 17.44
CA PHE A 194 7.43 -8.78 16.43
C PHE A 194 6.88 -9.18 15.06
N ALA A 195 6.04 -10.22 15.00
CA ALA A 195 5.40 -10.63 13.75
C ALA A 195 4.61 -9.49 13.08
N ARG A 196 3.88 -8.67 13.85
CA ARG A 196 3.12 -7.53 13.32
C ARG A 196 4.03 -6.39 12.83
N ILE A 197 5.11 -6.11 13.56
CA ILE A 197 6.12 -5.10 13.17
C ILE A 197 6.80 -5.51 11.86
N ILE A 198 7.18 -6.77 11.73
CA ILE A 198 7.78 -7.31 10.52
C ILE A 198 6.77 -7.34 9.37
N GLY A 199 5.53 -7.81 9.59
CA GLY A 199 4.49 -7.76 8.57
C GLY A 199 4.23 -6.35 8.04
N SER A 200 4.24 -5.35 8.91
CA SER A 200 4.11 -3.94 8.50
C SER A 200 5.33 -3.46 7.70
N SER A 201 6.52 -3.94 8.03
CA SER A 201 7.76 -3.64 7.29
C SER A 201 7.77 -4.33 5.92
N ALA A 202 7.30 -5.58 5.85
CA ALA A 202 7.15 -6.35 4.64
C ALA A 202 6.15 -5.70 3.67
N GLN A 203 5.01 -5.22 4.16
CA GLN A 203 4.04 -4.49 3.33
C GLN A 203 4.62 -3.21 2.73
N ARG A 204 5.45 -2.48 3.49
CA ARG A 204 6.18 -1.31 2.97
C ARG A 204 7.21 -1.71 1.92
N LEU A 205 7.90 -2.83 2.12
CA LEU A 205 8.89 -3.36 1.18
C LEU A 205 8.24 -3.81 -0.13
N GLU A 206 7.12 -4.54 -0.06
CA GLU A 206 6.26 -4.90 -1.19
C GLU A 206 5.86 -3.65 -1.97
N SER A 207 5.27 -2.65 -1.29
CA SER A 207 4.85 -1.39 -1.90
C SER A 207 6.01 -0.65 -2.58
N ALA A 208 7.18 -0.62 -1.95
CA ALA A 208 8.38 -0.01 -2.50
C ALA A 208 8.85 -0.75 -3.76
N ALA A 209 8.92 -2.08 -3.71
CA ALA A 209 9.33 -2.91 -4.85
C ALA A 209 8.39 -2.72 -6.05
N GLU A 210 7.08 -2.72 -5.83
CA GLU A 210 6.11 -2.44 -6.88
C GLU A 210 6.24 -1.04 -7.48
N GLN A 211 6.41 0.00 -6.64
CA GLN A 211 6.61 1.37 -7.10
C GLN A 211 7.87 1.48 -7.97
N GLN A 212 8.97 0.86 -7.55
CA GLN A 212 10.21 0.86 -8.32
C GLN A 212 10.08 0.04 -9.61
N ASN A 213 9.28 -1.02 -9.61
CA ASN A 213 9.00 -1.80 -10.80
C ASN A 213 8.19 -0.98 -11.82
N ARG A 214 7.18 -0.24 -11.36
CA ARG A 214 6.44 0.73 -12.18
C ARG A 214 7.38 1.81 -12.71
N GLN A 215 8.23 2.40 -11.88
CA GLN A 215 9.17 3.44 -12.32
C GLN A 215 10.20 2.93 -13.34
N SER A 216 10.69 1.70 -13.16
CA SER A 216 11.58 1.04 -14.12
C SER A 216 10.88 0.79 -15.46
N ALA A 217 9.58 0.47 -15.41
CA ALA A 217 8.74 0.32 -16.60
C ALA A 217 8.40 1.66 -17.29
N TYR A 218 8.42 2.79 -16.59
CA TYR A 218 8.18 4.11 -17.21
C TYR A 218 9.45 4.81 -17.69
N GLY A 219 10.63 4.22 -17.45
CA GLY A 219 11.92 4.86 -17.72
C GLY A 219 12.17 6.04 -16.77
N THR A 220 13.42 6.23 -16.36
CA THR A 220 13.86 7.42 -15.63
C THR A 220 13.53 8.70 -16.41
N GLY A 221 12.41 9.33 -16.08
CA GLY A 221 11.93 10.52 -16.76
C GLY A 221 10.85 11.24 -15.97
N ILE A 222 11.13 11.66 -14.73
CA ILE A 222 10.36 12.76 -14.13
C ILE A 222 10.61 14.06 -14.92
N TYR A 223 11.74 14.13 -15.63
CA TYR A 223 11.95 15.04 -16.74
C TYR A 223 11.90 14.20 -18.02
N GLY A 224 10.74 14.18 -18.67
CA GLY A 224 10.69 13.73 -20.05
C GLY A 224 11.70 14.53 -20.87
N ARG A 225 12.36 13.87 -21.82
CA ARG A 225 13.02 14.51 -22.96
C ARG A 225 12.05 15.39 -23.78
N ASN A 226 10.75 15.37 -23.44
CA ASN A 226 9.85 16.52 -23.54
C ASN A 226 9.09 16.60 -22.21
N GLY A 227 9.22 17.73 -21.50
CA GLY A 227 8.61 17.95 -20.21
C GLY A 227 7.09 17.85 -20.29
N ASN A 228 6.52 16.86 -19.60
CA ASN A 228 5.12 16.91 -19.24
C ASN A 228 4.91 16.25 -17.89
N SER A 229 4.99 17.09 -16.85
CA SER A 229 4.62 16.74 -15.49
C SER A 229 3.09 16.66 -15.46
N TYR A 230 2.53 15.46 -15.53
CA TYR A 230 1.11 15.27 -15.25
C TYR A 230 0.89 15.28 -13.74
N GLY A 231 0.97 16.49 -13.17
CA GLY A 231 0.10 16.85 -12.07
C GLY A 231 -1.34 16.81 -12.58
N GLY A 232 -2.20 16.11 -11.85
CA GLY A 232 -3.62 16.08 -12.13
C GLY A 232 -4.26 17.47 -12.07
N TYR A 233 -5.46 17.53 -12.63
CA TYR A 233 -6.39 18.66 -12.74
C TYR A 233 -6.20 19.53 -13.98
N GLY A 234 -6.85 19.09 -15.06
CA GLY A 234 -7.08 19.91 -16.23
C GLY A 234 -8.01 21.08 -15.90
N TYR A 235 -7.55 22.28 -16.22
CA TYR A 235 -8.37 23.35 -16.77
C TYR A 235 -7.58 24.00 -17.91
N THR A 236 -8.18 23.95 -19.09
CA THR A 236 -7.69 24.53 -20.35
C THR A 236 -7.70 26.05 -20.28
N GLY A 237 -6.60 26.68 -20.68
CA GLY A 237 -6.51 28.12 -20.82
C GLY A 237 -5.20 28.54 -21.47
N SER A 238 -4.97 28.12 -22.72
CA SER A 238 -3.89 28.66 -23.56
C SER A 238 -4.26 30.06 -24.00
N SER A 239 -3.39 31.05 -23.75
CA SER A 239 -3.13 32.22 -24.63
C SER A 239 -2.05 33.12 -24.03
N PHE A 240 -0.93 33.20 -24.74
CA PHE A 240 0.04 34.29 -24.89
C PHE A 240 1.51 33.84 -24.74
N ASN A 241 2.16 33.89 -25.90
CA ASN A 241 3.50 33.46 -26.25
C ASN A 241 4.53 34.53 -25.88
N GLY A 242 5.80 34.14 -25.76
CA GLY A 242 6.91 35.00 -25.34
C GLY A 242 7.44 36.01 -26.38
N TRP A 243 8.46 36.75 -25.92
CA TRP A 243 9.56 37.34 -26.67
C TRP A 243 10.81 37.02 -25.81
N PHE A 244 11.91 36.44 -26.31
CA PHE A 244 12.56 36.60 -27.62
C PHE A 244 12.44 35.40 -28.57
#